data_AF-A0A935Z873-F1
#
_entry.id   AF-A0A935Z873-F1
#
_cell.length_a   1.000
_cell.length_b   1.000
_cell.length_c   1.000
_cell.angle_alpha   90.00
_cell.angle_beta   90.00
_cell.angle_gamma   90.00
#
_symmetry.space_group_name_H-M   'P 1'
#
loop_
_entity.id
_entity.type
_entity.pdbx_description
1 polymer ?
#
loop_
_entity_poly.entity_id
_entity_poly.type
_entity_poly.pdbx_seq_one_letter_code
_entity_poly.pdbx_strand_id
1 'polypeptide(L)'
;MGPFVHLASCLDLARADIAVALESRDACFALGARLSYVSRTGETADALLRLFAFLASGSAEWVDGEVRMEVSSREPGSAMVTFFERRIDGCDVELFPPLRFLVSPEDLRHAAAARPEWNGRVEAHDVGPGMLEVGFASPRSTGVSKSGVRVATRPDAVEPARQTLRVGPSDEALRKLRED
;
A
#
# COMPACT_ATOMS: atom_id res chain seq x y z
N MET A 1 19.68 -0.60 28.46
CA MET A 1 19.39 -1.64 27.46
C MET A 1 17.94 -1.47 27.04
N GLY A 2 17.64 -1.47 25.74
CA GLY A 2 16.27 -1.30 25.26
C GLY A 2 15.41 -2.55 25.53
N PRO A 3 14.07 -2.42 25.57
CA PRO A 3 13.15 -3.49 25.97
C PRO A 3 13.19 -4.74 25.08
N PHE A 4 13.74 -4.65 23.87
CA PHE A 4 13.75 -5.74 22.88
C PHE A 4 15.14 -6.35 22.63
N VAL A 5 16.11 -6.07 23.51
CA VAL A 5 17.50 -6.53 23.33
C VAL A 5 17.63 -8.06 23.31
N HIS A 6 16.69 -8.78 23.92
CA HIS A 6 16.65 -10.25 23.98
C HIS A 6 16.32 -10.90 22.63
N LEU A 7 15.70 -10.18 21.68
CA LEU A 7 15.37 -10.72 20.36
C LEU A 7 16.67 -10.87 19.54
N ALA A 8 17.14 -12.09 19.31
CA ALA A 8 18.35 -12.37 18.52
C ALA A 8 18.03 -12.68 17.04
N SER A 9 16.79 -13.06 16.75
CA SER A 9 16.20 -13.28 15.43
C SER A 9 14.76 -12.75 15.40
N CYS A 10 14.24 -12.49 14.19
CA CYS A 10 12.82 -12.21 13.99
C CYS A 10 11.90 -13.36 14.47
N LEU A 11 12.42 -14.60 14.54
CA LEU A 11 11.68 -15.76 15.04
C LEU A 11 11.46 -15.73 16.56
N ASP A 12 12.28 -14.96 17.30
CA ASP A 12 12.15 -14.82 18.75
C ASP A 12 10.97 -13.91 19.16
N LEU A 13 10.33 -13.24 18.19
CA LEU A 13 9.26 -12.30 18.44
C LEU A 13 8.06 -12.98 19.13
N ALA A 14 7.84 -12.64 20.39
CA ALA A 14 6.71 -13.12 21.16
C ALA A 14 5.57 -12.09 21.20
N ARG A 15 4.36 -12.58 21.53
CA ARG A 15 3.19 -11.71 21.72
C ARG A 15 3.39 -10.67 22.83
N ALA A 16 4.17 -11.01 23.87
CA ALA A 16 4.49 -10.09 24.95
C ALA A 16 5.30 -8.88 24.47
N ASP A 17 6.25 -9.10 23.54
CA ASP A 17 7.04 -8.01 22.94
C ASP A 17 6.15 -7.05 22.15
N ILE A 18 5.19 -7.61 21.40
CA ILE A 18 4.21 -6.82 20.66
C ILE A 18 3.33 -6.02 21.63
N ALA A 19 2.87 -6.61 22.74
CA ALA A 19 2.07 -5.89 23.72
C ALA A 19 2.82 -4.66 24.28
N VAL A 20 4.09 -4.82 24.64
CA VAL A 20 4.96 -3.70 25.08
C VAL A 20 5.11 -2.66 23.97
N ALA A 21 5.33 -3.10 22.73
CA ALA A 21 5.47 -2.21 21.59
C ALA A 21 4.22 -1.38 21.30
N LEU A 22 3.03 -1.88 21.63
CA LEU A 22 1.77 -1.16 21.41
C LEU A 22 1.49 -0.07 22.46
N GLU A 23 2.20 -0.06 23.59
CA GLU A 23 2.00 0.94 24.66
C GLU A 23 2.34 2.37 24.22
N SER A 24 3.24 2.53 23.24
CA SER A 24 3.59 3.84 22.69
C SER A 24 4.19 3.76 21.29
N ARG A 25 4.12 4.89 20.58
CA ARG A 25 4.78 5.08 19.29
C ARG A 25 6.28 4.78 19.34
N ASP A 26 6.96 5.24 20.39
CA ASP A 26 8.40 5.06 20.58
C ASP A 26 8.76 3.59 20.85
N ALA A 27 7.95 2.88 21.64
CA ALA A 27 8.14 1.45 21.86
C ALA A 27 7.91 0.65 20.58
N CYS A 28 6.90 1.01 19.78
CA CYS A 28 6.66 0.39 18.48
C CYS A 28 7.83 0.59 17.52
N PHE A 29 8.34 1.82 17.42
CA PHE A 29 9.53 2.10 16.63
C PHE A 29 10.76 1.33 17.14
N ALA A 30 10.96 1.24 18.45
CA ALA A 30 12.06 0.48 19.04
C ALA A 30 11.99 -1.02 18.71
N LEU A 31 10.78 -1.61 18.69
CA LEU A 31 10.59 -2.99 18.25
C LEU A 31 10.90 -3.14 16.75
N GLY A 32 10.33 -2.26 15.92
CA GLY A 32 10.59 -2.26 14.47
C GLY A 32 12.07 -2.12 14.14
N ALA A 33 12.77 -1.20 14.79
CA ALA A 33 14.21 -1.01 14.65
C ALA A 33 15.01 -2.25 15.09
N ARG A 34 14.58 -2.92 16.16
CA ARG A 34 15.20 -4.17 16.59
C ARG A 34 15.01 -5.28 15.56
N LEU A 35 13.79 -5.47 15.06
CA LEU A 35 13.48 -6.46 14.02
C LEU A 35 14.25 -6.16 12.73
N SER A 36 14.37 -4.90 12.34
CA SER A 36 15.20 -4.46 11.21
C SER A 36 16.66 -4.88 11.39
N TYR A 37 17.21 -4.63 12.59
CA TYR A 37 18.59 -4.98 12.92
C TYR A 37 18.86 -6.49 12.89
N VAL A 38 17.93 -7.31 13.39
CA VAL A 38 18.09 -8.79 13.40
C VAL A 38 17.50 -9.47 12.17
N SER A 39 17.04 -8.70 11.18
CA SER A 39 16.36 -9.24 10.00
C SER A 39 17.25 -10.19 9.21
N ARG A 40 16.64 -11.26 8.72
CA ARG A 40 17.25 -12.30 7.88
C ARG A 40 16.26 -12.76 6.82
N THR A 41 16.78 -13.15 5.67
CA THR A 41 15.99 -13.73 4.58
C THR A 41 15.22 -14.97 5.08
N GLY A 42 13.93 -15.06 4.76
CA GLY A 42 13.06 -16.18 5.14
C GLY A 42 12.41 -16.09 6.54
N GLU A 43 12.93 -15.25 7.45
CA GLU A 43 12.39 -15.11 8.82
C GLU A 43 11.54 -13.83 8.98
N THR A 44 11.91 -12.78 8.24
CA THR A 44 11.48 -11.41 8.52
C THR A 44 10.01 -11.13 8.14
N ALA A 45 9.52 -11.76 7.08
CA ALA A 45 8.19 -11.46 6.54
C ALA A 45 7.06 -11.72 7.57
N ASP A 46 7.10 -12.85 8.26
CA ASP A 46 6.07 -13.21 9.24
C ASP A 46 6.10 -12.28 10.46
N ALA A 47 7.29 -11.94 10.97
CA ALA A 47 7.45 -11.03 12.10
C ALA A 47 6.92 -9.61 11.78
N LEU A 48 7.22 -9.10 10.58
CA LEU A 48 6.72 -7.82 10.09
C LEU A 48 5.19 -7.81 9.99
N LEU A 49 4.62 -8.84 9.36
CA LEU A 49 3.17 -8.92 9.19
C LEU A 49 2.44 -9.09 10.54
N ARG A 50 3.04 -9.77 11.51
CA ARG A 50 2.50 -9.82 12.89
C ARG A 50 2.44 -8.42 13.49
N LEU A 51 3.55 -7.68 13.50
CA LEU A 51 3.58 -6.31 14.02
C LEU A 51 2.52 -5.44 13.34
N PHE A 52 2.47 -5.50 12.00
CA PHE A 52 1.47 -4.77 11.21
C PHE A 52 0.03 -5.15 11.60
N ALA A 53 -0.30 -6.43 11.67
CA ALA A 53 -1.64 -6.89 12.00
C ALA A 53 -2.08 -6.44 13.40
N PHE A 54 -1.17 -6.38 14.36
CA PHE A 54 -1.47 -5.88 15.70
C PHE A 54 -1.71 -4.37 15.73
N LEU A 55 -0.89 -3.57 15.01
CA LEU A 55 -1.15 -2.14 14.83
C LEU A 55 -2.51 -1.90 14.17
N ALA A 56 -2.79 -2.61 13.08
CA ALA A 56 -4.02 -2.47 12.33
C ALA A 56 -5.28 -3.01 13.03
N SER A 57 -5.12 -3.81 14.09
CA SER A 57 -6.24 -4.32 14.89
C SER A 57 -6.93 -3.27 15.77
N GLY A 58 -6.35 -2.07 15.91
CA GLY A 58 -6.81 -1.05 16.85
C GLY A 58 -6.39 -1.31 18.30
N SER A 59 -5.37 -2.17 18.52
CA SER A 59 -4.83 -2.44 19.86
C SER A 59 -3.87 -1.35 20.36
N ALA A 60 -3.41 -0.46 19.48
CA ALA A 60 -2.60 0.70 19.84
C ALA A 60 -3.50 1.92 20.04
N GLU A 61 -3.66 2.38 21.28
CA GLU A 61 -4.52 3.55 21.61
C GLU A 61 -3.98 4.87 21.06
N TRP A 62 -2.69 4.92 20.69
CA TRP A 62 -2.05 6.10 20.09
C TRP A 62 -2.22 6.17 18.56
N VAL A 63 -2.95 5.22 17.97
CA VAL A 63 -3.32 5.23 16.55
C VAL A 63 -4.83 5.51 16.47
N ASP A 64 -5.18 6.64 15.86
CA ASP A 64 -6.55 7.13 15.69
C ASP A 64 -7.17 6.74 14.33
N GLY A 65 -6.35 6.29 13.37
CA GLY A 65 -6.74 6.00 11.99
C GLY A 65 -6.51 4.57 11.50
N GLU A 66 -6.68 4.37 10.18
CA GLU A 66 -6.38 3.09 9.53
C GLU A 66 -4.88 2.94 9.31
N VAL A 67 -4.30 1.80 9.68
CA VAL A 67 -2.87 1.55 9.50
C VAL A 67 -2.60 0.95 8.12
N ARG A 68 -1.59 1.50 7.44
CA ARG A 68 -1.09 1.06 6.13
C ARG A 68 0.41 0.83 6.22
N MET A 69 0.91 -0.16 5.47
CA MET A 69 2.32 -0.46 5.36
C MET A 69 2.74 -0.35 3.91
N GLU A 70 3.62 0.59 3.59
CA GLU A 70 4.24 0.69 2.27
C GLU A 70 5.60 -0.01 2.29
N VAL A 71 5.88 -0.74 1.22
CA VAL A 71 7.09 -1.54 1.03
C VAL A 71 7.69 -1.14 -0.29
N SER A 72 8.89 -0.54 -0.28
CA SER A 72 9.62 -0.19 -1.50
C SER A 72 10.96 -0.92 -1.57
N SER A 73 11.21 -1.62 -2.66
CA SER A 73 12.45 -2.35 -2.90
C SER A 73 13.24 -1.69 -4.02
N ARG A 74 14.45 -1.27 -3.69
CA ARG A 74 15.45 -0.78 -4.66
C ARG A 74 16.54 -1.81 -4.95
N GLU A 75 16.64 -2.83 -4.10
CA GLU A 75 17.69 -3.85 -4.10
C GLU A 75 17.04 -5.23 -3.90
N PRO A 76 17.44 -6.27 -4.65
CA PRO A 76 16.93 -7.62 -4.47
C PRO A 76 17.10 -8.11 -3.02
N GLY A 77 16.04 -8.70 -2.46
CA GLY A 77 16.06 -9.26 -1.10
C GLY A 77 16.03 -8.23 0.04
N SER A 78 15.91 -6.94 -0.26
CA SER A 78 15.74 -5.89 0.76
C SER A 78 14.61 -4.93 0.39
N ALA A 79 13.89 -4.47 1.40
CA ALA A 79 12.85 -3.47 1.25
C ALA A 79 12.94 -2.41 2.35
N MET A 80 12.61 -1.18 1.98
CA MET A 80 12.25 -0.12 2.91
C MET A 80 10.77 -0.28 3.25
N VAL A 81 10.45 -0.26 4.53
CA VAL A 81 9.10 -0.42 5.05
C VAL A 81 8.74 0.85 5.81
N THR A 82 7.63 1.46 5.41
CA THR A 82 7.06 2.66 6.03
C THR A 82 5.67 2.34 6.53
N PHE A 83 5.37 2.68 7.78
CA PHE A 83 4.04 2.54 8.34
C PHE A 83 3.34 3.90 8.34
N PHE A 84 2.10 3.94 7.91
CA PHE A 84 1.25 5.12 7.85
C PHE A 84 -0.01 4.92 8.67
N GLU A 85 -0.51 6.01 9.23
CA GLU A 85 -1.88 6.16 9.68
C GLU A 85 -2.63 7.02 8.67
N ARG A 86 -3.73 6.50 8.15
CA ARG A 86 -4.71 7.27 7.40
C ARG A 86 -5.71 7.91 8.36
N ARG A 87 -5.67 9.23 8.44
CA ARG A 87 -6.57 10.02 9.27
C ARG A 87 -7.92 10.24 8.60
N ILE A 88 -8.90 10.72 9.37
CA ILE A 88 -10.28 10.96 8.93
C ILE A 88 -10.36 12.01 7.79
N ASP A 89 -9.40 12.93 7.74
CA ASP A 89 -9.25 13.91 6.66
C ASP A 89 -8.70 13.31 5.35
N GLY A 90 -8.36 12.02 5.34
CA GLY A 90 -7.79 11.32 4.20
C GLY A 90 -6.28 11.50 4.04
N CYS A 91 -5.61 12.18 4.99
CA CYS A 91 -4.17 12.33 4.97
C CYS A 91 -3.48 11.09 5.56
N ASP A 92 -2.48 10.58 4.84
CA ASP A 92 -1.59 9.54 5.33
C ASP A 92 -0.42 10.21 6.07
N VAL A 93 -0.23 9.85 7.34
CA VAL A 93 0.81 10.36 8.22
C VAL A 93 1.73 9.21 8.61
N GLU A 94 3.04 9.37 8.39
CA GLU A 94 4.02 8.37 8.81
C GLU A 94 3.93 8.13 10.32
N LEU A 95 3.82 6.86 10.72
CA LEU A 95 3.82 6.48 12.13
C LEU A 95 5.20 6.59 12.75
N PHE A 96 6.29 6.40 12.01
CA PHE A 96 7.66 6.58 12.49
C PHE A 96 8.61 6.51 11.29
N PRO A 97 9.90 6.88 11.44
CA PRO A 97 10.86 6.85 10.34
C PRO A 97 10.91 5.48 9.64
N PRO A 98 11.07 5.45 8.30
CA PRO A 98 11.14 4.20 7.54
C PRO A 98 12.27 3.28 8.02
N LEU A 99 12.01 1.97 7.94
CA LEU A 99 12.91 0.92 8.41
C LEU A 99 13.28 -0.02 7.26
N ARG A 100 14.56 -0.38 7.17
CA ARG A 100 15.04 -1.32 6.15
C ARG A 100 15.02 -2.75 6.68
N PHE A 101 14.53 -3.68 5.88
CA PHE A 101 14.48 -5.10 6.22
C PHE A 101 15.13 -5.96 5.12
N LEU A 102 15.69 -7.10 5.53
CA LEU A 102 16.11 -8.18 4.62
C LEU A 102 14.91 -9.07 4.26
N VAL A 103 14.03 -8.52 3.44
CA VAL A 103 12.82 -9.19 2.94
C VAL A 103 12.50 -8.66 1.54
N SER A 104 12.02 -9.52 0.65
CA SER A 104 11.50 -9.08 -0.65
C SER A 104 10.00 -8.76 -0.57
N PRO A 105 9.48 -7.85 -1.41
CA PRO A 105 8.04 -7.65 -1.53
C PRO A 105 7.28 -8.95 -1.87
N GLU A 106 7.91 -9.86 -2.62
CA GLU A 106 7.35 -11.16 -2.98
C GLU A 106 7.21 -12.09 -1.77
N ASP A 107 8.21 -12.14 -0.88
CA ASP A 107 8.12 -12.92 0.37
C ASP A 107 7.01 -12.41 1.27
N LEU A 108 6.84 -11.08 1.37
CA LEU A 108 5.75 -10.46 2.12
C LEU A 108 4.39 -10.82 1.54
N ARG A 109 4.24 -10.84 0.20
CA ARG A 109 3.00 -11.30 -0.45
C ARG A 109 2.70 -12.75 -0.14
N HIS A 110 3.69 -13.63 -0.28
CA HIS A 110 3.51 -15.05 0.01
C HIS A 110 3.15 -15.29 1.48
N ALA A 111 3.83 -14.61 2.40
CA ALA A 111 3.56 -14.71 3.83
C ALA A 111 2.16 -14.18 4.19
N ALA A 112 1.72 -13.07 3.58
CA ALA A 112 0.38 -12.52 3.77
C ALA A 112 -0.69 -13.50 3.25
N ALA A 113 -0.50 -14.07 2.05
CA ALA A 113 -1.43 -15.03 1.46
C ALA A 113 -1.55 -16.34 2.27
N ALA A 114 -0.46 -16.77 2.91
CA ALA A 114 -0.41 -17.97 3.75
C ALA A 114 -1.15 -17.83 5.10
N ARG A 115 -1.63 -16.63 5.44
CA ARG A 115 -2.29 -16.29 6.70
C ARG A 115 -3.74 -15.90 6.47
N PRO A 116 -4.66 -16.85 6.23
CA PRO A 116 -6.04 -16.54 5.91
C PRO A 116 -6.83 -15.88 7.04
N GLU A 117 -6.38 -15.99 8.28
CA GLU A 117 -6.86 -15.18 9.40
C GLU A 117 -6.62 -13.66 9.21
N TRP A 118 -5.69 -13.32 8.32
CA TRP A 118 -5.40 -11.96 7.84
C TRP A 118 -5.96 -11.72 6.42
N ASN A 119 -6.40 -12.76 5.70
CA ASN A 119 -6.98 -12.63 4.35
C ASN A 119 -8.30 -11.85 4.39
N GLY A 120 -8.46 -10.94 3.43
CA GLY A 120 -9.57 -9.99 3.38
C GLY A 120 -9.38 -8.77 4.29
N ARG A 121 -8.28 -8.72 5.05
CA ARG A 121 -7.81 -7.53 5.77
C ARG A 121 -6.51 -7.07 5.14
N VAL A 122 -5.52 -7.93 4.95
CA VAL A 122 -4.26 -7.52 4.33
C VAL A 122 -4.39 -7.48 2.81
N GLU A 123 -4.35 -6.30 2.20
CA GLU A 123 -4.38 -6.14 0.75
C GLU A 123 -3.02 -5.70 0.22
N ALA A 124 -2.42 -6.51 -0.64
CA ALA A 124 -1.14 -6.26 -1.27
C ALA A 124 -1.35 -5.70 -2.69
N HIS A 125 -1.07 -4.41 -2.90
CA HIS A 125 -1.25 -3.73 -4.19
C HIS A 125 0.10 -3.32 -4.78
N ASP A 126 0.34 -3.69 -6.04
CA ASP A 126 1.42 -3.09 -6.82
C ASP A 126 1.06 -1.63 -7.13
N VAL A 127 1.79 -0.71 -6.53
CA VAL A 127 1.64 0.74 -6.73
C VAL A 127 2.68 1.30 -7.70
N GLY A 128 3.67 0.49 -8.09
CA GLY A 128 4.69 0.83 -9.09
C GLY A 128 5.82 -0.20 -9.14
N PRO A 129 6.83 0.00 -10.00
CA PRO A 129 7.97 -0.90 -10.10
C PRO A 129 8.69 -1.02 -8.74
N GLY A 130 8.67 -2.22 -8.16
CA GLY A 130 9.31 -2.51 -6.87
C GLY A 130 8.60 -1.95 -5.64
N MET A 131 7.37 -1.45 -5.78
CA MET A 131 6.60 -0.86 -4.70
C MET A 131 5.32 -1.66 -4.44
N LEU A 132 5.13 -2.02 -3.18
CA LEU A 132 4.04 -2.82 -2.67
C LEU A 132 3.37 -2.04 -1.53
N GLU A 133 2.10 -1.71 -1.68
CA GLU A 133 1.28 -1.26 -0.57
C GLU A 133 0.62 -2.48 0.09
N VAL A 134 0.65 -2.53 1.41
CA VAL A 134 0.02 -3.53 2.24
C VAL A 134 -0.97 -2.80 3.17
N GLY A 135 -2.25 -2.79 2.79
CA GLY A 135 -3.32 -2.17 3.59
C GLY A 135 -3.98 -3.16 4.54
N PHE A 136 -4.71 -2.67 5.56
CA PHE A 136 -5.59 -3.50 6.38
C PHE A 136 -7.05 -3.06 6.19
N ALA A 137 -7.86 -3.81 5.44
CA ALA A 137 -9.28 -3.56 5.29
C ALA A 137 -9.98 -3.69 6.64
N SER A 138 -10.24 -2.55 7.25
CA SER A 138 -11.11 -2.43 8.41
C SER A 138 -12.55 -2.78 8.00
N PRO A 139 -13.33 -3.51 8.82
CA PRO A 139 -14.77 -3.70 8.59
C PRO A 139 -15.57 -2.37 8.54
N ARG A 140 -14.95 -1.24 8.93
CA ARG A 140 -15.54 0.11 8.84
C ARG A 140 -15.21 0.83 7.53
N SER A 141 -14.41 0.23 6.65
CA SER A 141 -14.05 0.73 5.33
C SER A 141 -15.12 0.33 4.29
N THR A 142 -16.31 0.91 4.38
CA THR A 142 -17.19 0.99 3.21
C THR A 142 -16.79 2.23 2.40
N GLY A 143 -15.63 2.13 1.74
CA GLY A 143 -15.08 3.20 0.90
C GLY A 143 -14.46 2.60 -0.35
N VAL A 144 -15.32 2.26 -1.32
CA VAL A 144 -15.04 1.86 -2.71
C VAL A 144 -13.61 2.16 -3.19
N SER A 145 -12.74 1.15 -3.23
CA SER A 145 -11.57 1.16 -4.11
C SER A 145 -12.04 0.78 -5.50
N LYS A 146 -12.34 1.78 -6.33
CA LYS A 146 -12.62 1.56 -7.75
C LYS A 146 -11.31 1.17 -8.42
N SER A 147 -11.19 -0.13 -8.67
CA SER A 147 -10.37 -0.66 -9.75
C SER A 147 -10.55 0.21 -11.00
N GLY A 148 -9.45 0.76 -11.47
CA GLY A 148 -9.42 1.74 -12.55
C GLY A 148 -8.07 1.72 -13.24
N VAL A 149 -7.77 0.59 -13.88
CA VAL A 149 -6.80 0.49 -14.97
C VAL A 149 -6.90 1.76 -15.82
N ARG A 150 -5.85 2.59 -15.83
CA ARG A 150 -5.63 3.56 -16.91
C ARG A 150 -4.33 3.23 -17.62
N VAL A 151 -4.55 2.63 -18.78
CA VAL A 151 -3.66 2.51 -19.92
C VAL A 151 -2.80 3.77 -20.07
N ALA A 152 -1.49 3.55 -20.21
CA ALA A 152 -0.51 4.56 -20.56
C ALA A 152 -0.92 5.28 -21.85
N THR A 153 -0.98 6.60 -21.80
CA THR A 153 -0.89 7.44 -23.00
C THR A 153 0.13 8.54 -22.73
N ARG A 154 1.29 8.42 -23.38
CA ARG A 154 2.28 9.48 -23.53
C ARG A 154 1.67 10.63 -24.33
N PRO A 155 1.92 11.91 -24.01
CA PRO A 155 1.77 13.00 -24.95
C PRO A 155 3.15 13.38 -25.49
N ASP A 156 3.39 13.17 -26.77
CA ASP A 156 4.17 14.09 -27.62
C ASP A 156 4.28 13.54 -29.04
N ALA A 157 3.52 14.13 -29.97
CA ALA A 157 3.89 14.30 -31.37
C ALA A 157 2.85 15.17 -32.11
N VAL A 158 3.33 16.35 -32.47
CA VAL A 158 2.89 17.36 -33.45
C VAL A 158 2.26 16.79 -34.76
N GLU A 159 1.08 17.34 -35.13
CA GLU A 159 0.44 17.64 -36.46
C GLU A 159 0.62 16.72 -37.72
N PRO A 160 -0.18 16.85 -38.82
CA PRO A 160 -1.21 17.86 -39.18
C PRO A 160 -2.55 17.32 -39.72
N ALA A 161 -3.47 18.27 -39.95
CA ALA A 161 -4.78 18.14 -40.57
C ALA A 161 -4.82 17.43 -41.94
N ARG A 162 -5.94 16.71 -42.22
CA ARG A 162 -6.50 16.55 -43.57
C ARG A 162 -7.99 16.26 -43.55
N GLN A 163 -8.72 17.05 -44.34
CA GLN A 163 -10.14 17.00 -44.63
C GLN A 163 -10.58 15.62 -45.14
N THR A 164 -11.83 15.23 -44.87
CA THR A 164 -12.53 14.27 -45.73
C THR A 164 -14.01 14.66 -45.84
N LEU A 165 -14.39 15.00 -47.06
CA LEU A 165 -15.76 15.16 -47.53
C LEU A 165 -16.64 13.99 -47.09
N ARG A 166 -17.87 14.28 -46.66
CA ARG A 166 -18.98 13.32 -46.75
C ARG A 166 -19.93 13.77 -47.84
N VAL A 167 -20.20 12.87 -48.77
CA VAL A 167 -21.24 12.98 -49.80
C VAL A 167 -22.23 11.85 -49.59
N GLY A 168 -23.52 12.20 -49.68
CA GLY A 168 -24.63 11.29 -49.98
C GLY A 168 -25.89 11.55 -49.14
N PRO A 169 -27.10 11.28 -49.67
CA PRO A 169 -27.63 11.65 -50.99
C PRO A 169 -29.01 12.35 -50.92
N SER A 170 -29.50 12.74 -52.11
CA SER A 170 -30.80 13.25 -52.59
C SER A 170 -32.08 12.99 -51.76
N ASP A 171 -33.21 13.69 -51.89
CA ASP A 171 -33.73 14.61 -52.90
C ASP A 171 -34.90 15.40 -52.25
N GLU A 172 -35.30 16.51 -52.86
CA GLU A 172 -36.68 16.97 -52.91
C GLU A 172 -37.48 17.07 -51.59
N ALA A 173 -37.27 18.14 -50.83
CA ALA A 173 -38.34 18.67 -49.97
C ALA A 173 -38.23 20.19 -49.80
N LEU A 174 -39.10 20.87 -50.55
CA LEU A 174 -39.80 22.08 -50.13
C LEU A 174 -38.94 23.36 -50.14
N ARG A 175 -38.81 24.04 -51.28
CA ARG A 175 -39.87 24.85 -51.92
C ARG A 175 -40.34 25.97 -50.99
N LYS A 176 -40.18 27.21 -51.49
CA LYS A 176 -40.71 28.50 -51.03
C LYS A 176 -39.73 29.36 -50.24
N LEU A 177 -39.09 30.28 -50.96
CA LEU A 177 -39.40 31.72 -50.97
C LEU A 177 -38.40 32.35 -51.97
N ARG A 178 -38.77 32.54 -53.24
CA ARG A 178 -39.50 33.72 -53.76
C ARG A 178 -38.88 35.02 -53.25
N GLU A 179 -38.18 35.69 -54.15
CA GLU A 179 -38.64 36.99 -54.70
C GLU A 179 -38.33 38.10 -53.69
N ASP A 180 -37.14 38.69 -53.82
CA ASP A 180 -36.95 40.11 -54.13
C ASP A 180 -35.47 40.38 -54.47
#